data_AF-A0A9X3CPY2-F1
#
_entry.id   AF-A0A9X3CPY2-F1
#
_cell.length_a   1.000
_cell.length_b   1.000
_cell.length_c   1.000
_cell.angle_alpha   90.00
_cell.angle_beta   90.00
_cell.angle_gamma   90.00
#
_symmetry.space_group_name_H-M   'P 1'
#
loop_
_entity.id
_entity.type
_entity.pdbx_description
1 polymer ?
#
loop_
_entity_poly.entity_id
_entity_poly.type
_entity_poly.pdbx_seq_one_letter_code
_entity_poly.pdbx_strand_id
1 'polypeptide(L)'
;MALACSLDEVKAFSIDSFVVTETNKEKNPFNSWIKSKGSDNISTILSTPILVNEPKILLYQFVGSKKTALSYDNVLPVKKGSAVYRDVFIPVKPSVQVGERLGWPTEGYFYHFIDDELIHEYKIAGNNKWGFNVTESTKDGLSDEIIVPKPQSTILLPYKIDNQVIARQHLLYKKEKLSQDLLLGDISAKWLDEYACLLDMDTVFSTRTAPILEKEKEKDGKVIYIIKSGDSLSKVAHRQGITLEELLTLNPRYKGSPDRVNVGDEIIIEVDQMTQFEPEYHTCQLDSKTNQRETWSSIAALYNLSPKSLLGMNPHYDADPSALSLGDKLQVTLPKESSGQYSARSPLPAEDVTTSKIVFAHSSFRAVINIGQLGVIGFW
;
A
#
# COMPACT_ATOMS: atom_id res chain seq x y z
N MET A 1 24.55 -6.13 -11.21
CA MET A 1 23.86 -5.16 -10.34
C MET A 1 22.82 -5.86 -9.48
N ALA A 2 22.26 -5.14 -8.51
CA ALA A 2 21.16 -5.59 -7.68
C ALA A 2 20.02 -4.55 -7.65
N LEU A 3 18.79 -5.04 -7.54
CA LEU A 3 17.62 -4.26 -7.14
C LEU A 3 17.34 -4.61 -5.67
N ALA A 4 17.29 -3.61 -4.79
CA ALA A 4 16.97 -3.77 -3.39
C ALA A 4 15.45 -3.96 -3.20
N CYS A 5 14.92 -5.05 -3.77
CA CYS A 5 13.54 -5.50 -3.65
C CYS A 5 13.41 -6.98 -4.03
N SER A 6 12.27 -7.56 -3.68
CA SER A 6 11.92 -8.95 -4.02
C SER A 6 11.64 -9.14 -5.53
N LEU A 7 11.74 -10.39 -5.99
CA LEU A 7 11.47 -10.72 -7.40
C LEU A 7 10.03 -10.38 -7.82
N ASP A 8 9.08 -10.48 -6.89
CA ASP A 8 7.68 -10.14 -7.14
C ASP A 8 7.48 -8.63 -7.27
N GLU A 9 8.19 -7.82 -6.48
CA GLU A 9 8.22 -6.36 -6.65
C GLU A 9 8.83 -5.97 -8.01
N VAL A 10 9.91 -6.63 -8.45
CA VAL A 10 10.50 -6.37 -9.77
C VAL A 10 9.48 -6.56 -10.89
N LYS A 11 8.69 -7.65 -10.82
CA LYS A 11 7.62 -7.92 -11.79
C LYS A 11 6.48 -6.91 -11.68
N ALA A 12 6.02 -6.64 -10.46
CA ALA A 12 4.88 -5.76 -10.19
C ALA A 12 5.16 -4.32 -10.65
N PHE A 13 6.37 -3.83 -10.43
CA PHE A 13 6.74 -2.45 -10.76
C PHE A 13 7.37 -2.30 -12.14
N SER A 14 7.76 -3.40 -12.79
CA SER A 14 8.43 -3.37 -14.11
C SER A 14 9.67 -2.45 -14.07
N ILE A 15 10.67 -2.84 -13.29
CA ILE A 15 11.87 -2.01 -12.99
C ILE A 15 13.18 -2.67 -13.47
N ASP A 16 13.10 -3.56 -14.44
CA ASP A 16 14.20 -4.42 -14.92
C ASP A 16 14.74 -4.06 -16.32
N SER A 17 14.35 -2.92 -16.89
CA SER A 17 14.72 -2.48 -18.24
C SER A 17 16.10 -1.82 -18.29
N PHE A 18 17.13 -2.60 -17.94
CA PHE A 18 18.53 -2.18 -18.05
C PHE A 18 19.13 -2.55 -19.40
N VAL A 19 20.07 -1.75 -19.87
CA VAL A 19 20.80 -1.98 -21.12
C VAL A 19 22.28 -1.67 -20.93
N VAL A 20 23.15 -2.58 -21.32
CA VAL A 20 24.59 -2.35 -21.48
C VAL A 20 24.84 -1.91 -22.92
N THR A 21 25.55 -0.79 -23.11
CA THR A 21 25.83 -0.25 -24.45
C THR A 21 26.97 -0.96 -25.16
N GLU A 22 27.01 -0.82 -26.48
CA GLU A 22 28.17 -1.24 -27.27
C GLU A 22 29.42 -0.44 -26.91
N THR A 23 30.57 -1.03 -27.20
CA THR A 23 31.90 -0.47 -27.01
C THR A 23 32.75 -0.78 -28.25
N ASN A 24 33.97 -0.26 -28.29
CA ASN A 24 34.90 -0.60 -29.37
C ASN A 24 35.32 -2.08 -29.35
N LYS A 25 35.36 -2.72 -28.17
CA LYS A 25 35.76 -4.13 -28.04
C LYS A 25 34.57 -5.11 -28.05
N GLU A 26 33.35 -4.63 -27.80
CA GLU A 26 32.13 -5.43 -27.78
C GLU A 26 31.00 -4.68 -28.48
N LYS A 27 30.80 -4.99 -29.77
CA LYS A 27 29.84 -4.30 -30.64
C LYS A 27 28.38 -4.74 -30.49
N ASN A 28 28.11 -5.87 -29.82
CA ASN A 28 26.76 -6.41 -29.64
C ASN A 28 26.64 -7.03 -28.23
N PRO A 29 26.58 -6.21 -27.16
CA PRO A 29 26.44 -6.73 -25.81
C PRO A 29 25.13 -7.49 -25.64
N PHE A 30 25.17 -8.61 -24.92
CA PHE A 30 23.96 -9.33 -24.57
C PHE A 30 23.17 -8.53 -23.55
N ASN A 31 21.91 -8.26 -23.87
CA ASN A 31 20.95 -7.56 -23.00
C ASN A 31 19.83 -8.50 -22.51
N SER A 32 20.15 -9.79 -22.39
CA SER A 32 19.28 -10.83 -21.86
C SER A 32 19.45 -10.99 -20.34
N TRP A 33 18.82 -10.08 -19.59
CA TRP A 33 18.92 -10.07 -18.14
C TRP A 33 18.22 -11.26 -17.47
N ILE A 34 19.00 -11.99 -16.67
CA ILE A 34 18.54 -13.07 -15.80
C ILE A 34 18.36 -12.51 -14.39
N LYS A 35 17.20 -12.81 -13.79
CA LYS A 35 16.83 -12.40 -12.42
C LYS A 35 17.05 -13.57 -11.47
N SER A 36 17.66 -13.33 -10.33
CA SER A 36 17.83 -14.34 -9.28
C SER A 36 17.73 -13.72 -7.90
N LYS A 37 17.40 -14.51 -6.88
CA LYS A 37 17.35 -14.02 -5.50
C LYS A 37 18.75 -13.72 -4.98
N GLY A 38 18.94 -12.57 -4.33
CA GLY A 38 20.17 -12.23 -3.61
C GLY A 38 20.34 -13.06 -2.34
N SER A 39 21.58 -13.13 -1.85
CA SER A 39 21.91 -13.84 -0.60
C SER A 39 21.29 -13.21 0.66
N ASP A 40 20.97 -11.92 0.59
CA ASP A 40 20.34 -11.13 1.66
C ASP A 40 18.81 -11.34 1.77
N ASN A 41 18.21 -12.13 0.87
CA ASN A 41 16.77 -12.36 0.73
C ASN A 41 15.88 -11.13 0.45
N ILE A 42 16.44 -9.93 0.47
CA ILE A 42 15.73 -8.67 0.23
C ILE A 42 16.07 -8.04 -1.12
N SER A 43 17.10 -8.54 -1.80
CA SER A 43 17.53 -8.06 -3.10
C SER A 43 17.28 -9.08 -4.22
N THR A 44 17.09 -8.55 -5.43
CA THR A 44 17.04 -9.30 -6.69
C THR A 44 18.27 -8.96 -7.51
N ILE A 45 19.02 -9.98 -7.91
CA ILE A 45 20.23 -9.84 -8.71
C ILE A 45 19.87 -9.90 -10.19
N LEU A 46 20.33 -8.90 -10.93
CA LEU A 46 20.26 -8.86 -12.39
C LEU A 46 21.64 -9.17 -12.96
N SER A 47 21.71 -10.21 -13.79
CA SER A 47 22.93 -10.62 -14.48
C SER A 47 22.68 -10.86 -15.97
N THR A 48 23.57 -10.38 -16.82
CA THR A 48 23.57 -10.64 -18.27
C THR A 48 24.96 -11.17 -18.68
N PRO A 49 25.09 -11.98 -19.75
CA PRO A 49 26.40 -12.36 -20.29
C PRO A 49 27.20 -11.12 -20.72
N ILE A 50 28.49 -11.09 -20.36
CA ILE A 50 29.44 -10.05 -20.78
C ILE A 50 30.62 -10.74 -21.45
N LEU A 51 30.95 -10.36 -22.68
CA LEU A 51 32.04 -10.99 -23.44
C LEU A 51 33.40 -10.37 -23.12
N VAL A 52 33.43 -9.06 -22.86
CA VAL A 52 34.66 -8.33 -22.58
C VAL A 52 34.57 -7.66 -21.21
N ASN A 53 35.46 -8.05 -20.29
CA ASN A 53 35.55 -7.44 -18.96
C ASN A 53 36.27 -6.08 -19.03
N GLU A 54 35.51 -5.02 -19.30
CA GLU A 54 35.97 -3.64 -19.40
C GLU A 54 34.88 -2.69 -18.88
N PRO A 55 35.19 -1.41 -18.61
CA PRO A 55 34.18 -0.43 -18.24
C PRO A 55 33.10 -0.32 -19.32
N LYS A 56 31.83 -0.31 -18.91
CA LYS A 56 30.66 -0.20 -19.77
C LYS A 56 29.82 1.01 -19.39
N ILE A 57 28.93 1.43 -20.31
CA ILE A 57 27.84 2.34 -19.97
C ILE A 57 26.62 1.47 -19.66
N LEU A 58 26.03 1.71 -18.49
CA LEU A 58 24.80 1.09 -18.05
C LEU A 58 23.65 2.09 -18.16
N LEU A 59 22.66 1.77 -18.96
CA LEU A 59 21.44 2.54 -19.12
C LEU A 59 20.30 1.88 -18.34
N TYR A 60 19.51 2.67 -17.64
CA TYR A 60 18.16 2.30 -17.24
C TYR A 60 17.19 3.01 -18.19
N GLN A 61 16.30 2.26 -18.83
CA GLN A 61 15.32 2.80 -19.78
C GLN A 61 13.91 2.74 -19.18
N PHE A 62 13.06 3.70 -19.54
CA PHE A 62 11.65 3.59 -19.17
C PHE A 62 11.01 2.40 -19.87
N VAL A 63 10.41 1.51 -19.09
CA VAL A 63 9.78 0.29 -19.61
C VAL A 63 8.69 0.63 -20.63
N GLY A 64 8.76 -0.02 -21.79
CA GLY A 64 7.86 0.25 -22.90
C GLY A 64 8.30 1.41 -23.80
N SER A 65 9.46 2.01 -23.54
CA SER A 65 10.09 3.02 -24.40
C SER A 65 11.55 2.66 -24.70
N LYS A 66 12.17 3.39 -25.64
CA LYS A 66 13.63 3.38 -25.85
C LYS A 66 14.34 4.57 -25.21
N LYS A 67 13.62 5.42 -24.48
CA LYS A 67 14.20 6.60 -23.84
C LYS A 67 14.98 6.17 -22.60
N THR A 68 16.21 6.65 -22.51
CA THR A 68 17.07 6.48 -21.34
C THR A 68 16.52 7.33 -20.20
N ALA A 69 16.31 6.71 -19.04
CA ALA A 69 15.95 7.36 -17.80
C ALA A 69 17.21 7.72 -16.98
N LEU A 70 18.16 6.80 -16.85
CA LEU A 70 19.42 7.03 -16.15
C LEU A 70 20.57 6.42 -16.96
N SER A 71 21.73 7.06 -16.93
CA SER A 71 22.96 6.60 -17.58
C SER A 71 24.11 6.62 -16.60
N TYR A 72 24.84 5.51 -16.50
CA TYR A 72 26.00 5.38 -15.63
C TYR A 72 27.20 4.94 -16.47
N ASP A 73 28.19 5.82 -16.54
CA ASP A 73 29.43 5.54 -17.24
C ASP A 73 30.40 4.74 -16.38
N ASN A 74 31.37 4.10 -17.01
CA ASN A 74 32.47 3.39 -16.37
C ASN A 74 32.07 2.27 -15.39
N VAL A 75 30.91 1.65 -15.60
CA VAL A 75 30.44 0.52 -14.80
C VAL A 75 31.24 -0.72 -15.14
N LEU A 76 31.96 -1.26 -14.15
CA LEU A 76 32.77 -2.46 -14.31
C LEU A 76 31.96 -3.74 -14.05
N PRO A 77 31.92 -4.70 -15.00
CA PRO A 77 31.26 -5.98 -14.80
C PRO A 77 31.83 -6.75 -13.61
N VAL A 78 30.94 -7.33 -12.81
CA VAL A 78 31.31 -8.19 -11.68
C VAL A 78 30.88 -9.63 -11.98
N LYS A 79 31.74 -10.60 -11.70
CA LYS A 79 31.43 -12.02 -11.90
C LYS A 79 30.22 -12.43 -11.06
N LYS A 80 29.29 -13.15 -11.71
CA LYS A 80 28.13 -13.76 -11.03
C LYS A 80 28.60 -14.65 -9.88
N GLY A 81 27.95 -14.53 -8.72
CA GLY A 81 28.31 -15.30 -7.52
C GLY A 81 29.38 -14.64 -6.64
N SER A 82 29.94 -13.49 -7.04
CA SER A 82 30.71 -12.67 -6.10
C SER A 82 29.76 -12.14 -5.01
N ALA A 83 30.23 -12.06 -3.76
CA ALA A 83 29.46 -11.52 -2.64
C ALA A 83 29.25 -9.98 -2.70
N VAL A 84 29.81 -9.30 -3.69
CA VAL A 84 29.83 -7.84 -3.80
C VAL A 84 29.02 -7.40 -5.01
N TYR A 85 27.87 -6.79 -4.78
CA TYR A 85 27.12 -6.09 -5.82
C TYR A 85 27.51 -4.62 -5.78
N ARG A 86 28.16 -4.13 -6.84
CA ARG A 86 28.67 -2.76 -6.91
C ARG A 86 27.57 -1.73 -7.19
N ASP A 87 26.61 -2.11 -8.04
CA ASP A 87 25.54 -1.23 -8.47
C ASP A 87 24.22 -1.71 -7.88
N VAL A 88 23.55 -0.83 -7.12
CA VAL A 88 22.34 -1.13 -6.36
C VAL A 88 21.32 -0.03 -6.60
N PHE A 89 20.08 -0.42 -6.89
CA PHE A 89 18.95 0.49 -7.08
C PHE A 89 17.79 0.13 -6.14
N ILE A 90 17.03 1.13 -5.68
CA ILE A 90 15.98 0.95 -4.68
C ILE A 90 14.65 1.55 -5.21
N PRO A 91 13.60 0.74 -5.46
CA PRO A 91 12.32 1.21 -6.01
C PRO A 91 11.36 1.83 -4.98
N VAL A 92 11.34 3.16 -4.82
CA VAL A 92 10.52 3.88 -3.83
C VAL A 92 9.09 4.05 -4.30
N LYS A 93 8.11 4.08 -3.39
CA LYS A 93 6.81 4.69 -3.66
C LYS A 93 6.74 6.07 -3.02
N PRO A 94 6.76 7.17 -3.78
CA PRO A 94 6.71 8.51 -3.21
C PRO A 94 5.35 8.72 -2.52
N SER A 95 5.39 9.35 -1.37
CA SER A 95 4.22 9.66 -0.53
C SER A 95 4.40 11.02 0.09
N VAL A 96 3.31 11.70 0.40
CA VAL A 96 3.29 13.06 0.92
C VAL A 96 2.88 13.02 2.38
N GLN A 97 3.70 13.60 3.25
CA GLN A 97 3.33 13.78 4.65
C GLN A 97 2.60 15.11 4.86
N VAL A 98 1.43 15.09 5.48
CA VAL A 98 0.67 16.26 5.93
C VAL A 98 0.28 16.06 7.38
N GLY A 99 0.82 16.89 8.28
CA GLY A 99 0.66 16.69 9.72
C GLY A 99 1.18 15.31 10.16
N GLU A 100 0.31 14.53 10.81
CA GLU A 100 0.60 13.16 11.26
C GLU A 100 0.37 12.10 10.16
N ARG A 101 -0.10 12.50 8.96
CA ARG A 101 -0.54 11.53 7.94
C ARG A 101 0.42 11.43 6.78
N LEU A 102 0.59 10.21 6.30
CA LEU A 102 1.27 9.92 5.05
C LEU A 102 0.25 9.44 4.03
N GLY A 103 0.19 10.10 2.87
CA GLY A 103 -0.78 9.80 1.83
C GLY A 103 -0.16 9.75 0.44
N TRP A 104 -0.88 9.16 -0.52
CA TRP A 104 -0.54 9.27 -1.93
C TRP A 104 -1.36 10.38 -2.57
N PRO A 105 -0.74 11.47 -3.03
CA PRO A 105 -1.46 12.55 -3.68
C PRO A 105 -2.12 12.04 -4.97
N THR A 106 -3.32 12.52 -5.25
CA THR A 106 -4.08 12.21 -6.47
C THR A 106 -3.95 13.31 -7.52
N GLU A 107 -3.28 14.42 -7.20
CA GLU A 107 -3.04 15.56 -8.09
C GLU A 107 -1.63 16.10 -7.87
N GLY A 108 -1.07 16.67 -8.93
CA GLY A 108 0.22 17.38 -8.91
C GLY A 108 1.37 16.61 -9.54
N TYR A 109 2.57 16.92 -9.07
CA TYR A 109 3.81 16.51 -9.69
C TYR A 109 4.84 16.08 -8.64
N PHE A 110 5.60 15.04 -8.94
CA PHE A 110 6.84 14.72 -8.25
C PHE A 110 8.03 15.10 -9.12
N TYR A 111 9.11 15.55 -8.49
CA TYR A 111 10.37 15.86 -9.15
C TYR A 111 11.49 15.11 -8.44
N HIS A 112 12.36 14.46 -9.20
CA HIS A 112 13.54 13.78 -8.69
C HIS A 112 14.79 14.52 -9.16
N PHE A 113 15.58 14.98 -8.18
CA PHE A 113 16.85 15.64 -8.39
C PHE A 113 17.99 14.72 -7.95
N ILE A 114 19.09 14.73 -8.70
CA ILE A 114 20.36 14.10 -8.33
C ILE A 114 21.45 15.15 -8.55
N ASP A 115 22.30 15.36 -7.54
CA ASP A 115 23.36 16.37 -7.57
C ASP A 115 22.85 17.75 -8.01
N ASP A 116 21.70 18.14 -7.44
CA ASP A 116 20.97 19.40 -7.68
C ASP A 116 20.39 19.60 -9.10
N GLU A 117 20.53 18.62 -10.00
CA GLU A 117 19.94 18.67 -11.34
C GLU A 117 18.62 17.89 -11.41
N LEU A 118 17.63 18.45 -12.11
CA LEU A 118 16.37 17.74 -12.37
C LEU A 118 16.63 16.55 -13.30
N ILE A 119 16.37 15.35 -12.80
CA ILE A 119 16.48 14.12 -13.58
C ILE A 119 15.13 13.76 -14.20
N HIS A 120 14.04 13.84 -13.41
CA HIS A 120 12.70 13.48 -13.89
C HIS A 120 11.60 14.31 -13.23
N GLU A 121 10.60 14.71 -14.02
CA GLU A 121 9.28 15.14 -13.55
C GLU A 121 8.25 14.02 -13.79
N TYR A 122 7.46 13.72 -12.77
CA TYR A 122 6.37 12.76 -12.80
C TYR A 122 5.03 13.45 -12.57
N LYS A 123 4.14 13.43 -13.57
CA LYS A 123 2.79 13.99 -13.49
C LYS A 123 1.83 12.96 -12.89
N ILE A 124 1.16 13.29 -11.80
CA ILE A 124 0.15 12.42 -11.18
C ILE A 124 -1.10 12.38 -12.08
N ALA A 125 -1.68 11.20 -12.22
CA ALA A 125 -2.73 10.91 -13.19
C ALA A 125 -4.04 11.69 -12.97
N GLY A 126 -4.33 12.17 -11.77
CA GLY A 126 -5.59 12.88 -11.47
C GLY A 126 -6.77 11.95 -11.22
N ASN A 127 -7.97 12.53 -11.05
CA ASN A 127 -9.23 11.79 -10.99
C ASN A 127 -9.26 10.66 -9.96
N ASN A 128 -8.83 10.96 -8.72
CA ASN A 128 -8.68 10.00 -7.62
C ASN A 128 -7.68 8.85 -7.88
N LYS A 129 -6.82 8.97 -8.91
CA LYS A 129 -5.72 8.03 -9.17
C LYS A 129 -4.41 8.68 -8.76
N TRP A 130 -3.66 7.96 -7.93
CA TRP A 130 -2.37 8.39 -7.38
C TRP A 130 -1.16 7.91 -8.20
N GLY A 131 -1.38 7.04 -9.20
CA GLY A 131 -0.33 6.68 -10.14
C GLY A 131 0.15 7.89 -10.93
N PHE A 132 1.39 7.87 -11.39
CA PHE A 132 2.01 8.99 -12.10
C PHE A 132 2.70 8.54 -13.39
N ASN A 133 2.86 9.46 -14.31
CA ASN A 133 3.52 9.25 -15.59
C ASN A 133 4.75 10.14 -15.68
N VAL A 134 5.86 9.61 -16.18
CA VAL A 134 7.06 10.42 -16.42
C VAL A 134 6.87 11.30 -17.66
N THR A 135 7.24 12.57 -17.53
CA THR A 135 7.17 13.55 -18.62
C THR A 135 8.50 13.66 -19.37
N GLU A 136 8.52 14.37 -20.49
CA GLU A 136 9.74 14.71 -21.24
C GLU A 136 10.54 15.89 -20.62
N SER A 137 10.20 16.32 -19.40
CA SER A 137 10.91 17.38 -18.71
C SER A 137 12.36 16.97 -18.38
N THR A 138 13.28 17.90 -18.53
CA THR A 138 14.70 17.77 -18.19
C THR A 138 15.16 18.98 -17.38
N LYS A 139 16.41 18.99 -16.91
CA LYS A 139 17.04 20.18 -16.31
C LYS A 139 17.01 21.43 -17.20
N ASP A 140 16.91 21.26 -18.51
CA ASP A 140 16.91 22.37 -19.49
C ASP A 140 15.50 22.90 -19.78
N GLY A 141 14.45 22.23 -19.31
CA GLY A 141 13.08 22.69 -19.48
C GLY A 141 12.01 21.65 -19.17
N LEU A 142 10.84 22.14 -18.76
CA LEU A 142 9.66 21.34 -18.45
C LEU A 142 8.80 21.07 -19.71
N SER A 143 8.15 19.91 -19.75
CA SER A 143 7.27 19.47 -20.84
C SER A 143 6.04 18.75 -20.29
N ASP A 144 4.90 18.86 -20.96
CA ASP A 144 3.69 18.09 -20.63
C ASP A 144 3.60 16.74 -21.37
N GLU A 145 4.51 16.49 -22.32
CA GLU A 145 4.54 15.25 -23.07
C GLU A 145 4.91 14.07 -22.17
N ILE A 146 4.18 12.96 -22.30
CA ILE A 146 4.36 11.75 -21.49
C ILE A 146 5.22 10.73 -22.23
N ILE A 147 6.31 10.28 -21.59
CA ILE A 147 7.21 9.27 -22.20
C ILE A 147 6.55 7.88 -22.22
N VAL A 148 5.96 7.48 -21.09
CA VAL A 148 5.28 6.18 -20.93
C VAL A 148 3.83 6.40 -20.53
N PRO A 149 2.84 6.08 -21.39
CA PRO A 149 1.43 6.30 -21.10
C PRO A 149 0.88 5.50 -19.93
N LYS A 150 1.47 4.33 -19.63
CA LYS A 150 1.06 3.49 -18.51
C LYS A 150 1.48 4.14 -17.19
N PRO A 151 0.53 4.47 -16.29
CA PRO A 151 0.87 5.03 -14.98
C PRO A 151 1.74 4.09 -14.16
N GLN A 152 2.73 4.67 -13.50
CA GLN A 152 3.65 4.03 -12.58
C GLN A 152 3.27 4.37 -11.15
N SER A 153 3.80 3.60 -10.21
CA SER A 153 3.58 3.80 -8.77
C SER A 153 4.89 3.98 -8.01
N THR A 154 6.02 3.89 -8.71
CA THR A 154 7.32 3.66 -8.13
C THR A 154 8.38 4.45 -8.89
N ILE A 155 9.32 5.07 -8.17
CA ILE A 155 10.51 5.71 -8.72
C ILE A 155 11.70 4.81 -8.39
N LEU A 156 12.53 4.48 -9.38
CA LEU A 156 13.73 3.68 -9.16
C LEU A 156 14.90 4.60 -8.82
N LEU A 157 15.29 4.65 -7.55
CA LEU A 157 16.43 5.44 -7.11
C LEU A 157 17.74 4.68 -7.29
N PRO A 158 18.81 5.32 -7.77
CA PRO A 158 20.14 4.74 -7.68
C PRO A 158 20.69 4.89 -6.26
N TYR A 159 21.16 3.81 -5.64
CA TYR A 159 21.74 3.86 -4.31
C TYR A 159 23.26 3.82 -4.36
N LYS A 160 23.81 2.77 -4.98
CA LYS A 160 25.25 2.61 -5.15
C LYS A 160 25.57 2.41 -6.62
N ILE A 161 26.63 3.04 -7.10
CA ILE A 161 27.23 2.78 -8.42
C ILE A 161 28.74 2.66 -8.20
N ASP A 162 29.35 1.59 -8.72
CA ASP A 162 30.74 1.22 -8.39
C ASP A 162 31.02 1.22 -6.88
N ASN A 163 30.06 0.77 -6.07
CA ASN A 163 30.11 0.73 -4.61
C ASN A 163 30.17 2.12 -3.92
N GLN A 164 30.02 3.21 -4.65
CA GLN A 164 29.90 4.57 -4.11
C GLN A 164 28.43 4.94 -3.95
N VAL A 165 28.06 5.47 -2.78
CA VAL A 165 26.69 5.91 -2.51
C VAL A 165 26.42 7.23 -3.24
N ILE A 166 25.31 7.28 -3.98
CA ILE A 166 24.81 8.52 -4.58
C ILE A 166 24.01 9.26 -3.51
N ALA A 167 24.72 10.12 -2.77
CA ALA A 167 24.20 10.69 -1.53
C ALA A 167 23.23 11.87 -1.72
N ARG A 168 23.45 12.71 -2.74
CA ARG A 168 22.67 13.95 -2.91
C ARG A 168 21.52 13.73 -3.87
N GLN A 169 20.40 13.29 -3.33
CA GLN A 169 19.16 13.09 -4.08
C GLN A 169 17.99 13.72 -3.34
N HIS A 170 17.13 14.44 -4.07
CA HIS A 170 15.95 15.05 -3.50
C HIS A 170 14.70 14.59 -4.23
N LEU A 171 13.63 14.39 -3.46
CA LEU A 171 12.27 14.30 -3.99
C LEU A 171 11.49 15.54 -3.57
N LEU A 172 10.89 16.20 -4.56
CA LEU A 172 10.00 17.34 -4.35
C LEU A 172 8.59 16.95 -4.81
N TYR A 173 7.58 17.32 -4.02
CA TYR A 173 6.19 17.29 -4.42
C TYR A 173 5.69 18.73 -4.58
N LYS A 174 4.99 19.01 -5.68
CA LYS A 174 4.24 20.25 -5.87
C LYS A 174 2.87 19.93 -6.44
N LYS A 175 1.82 20.54 -5.87
CA LYS A 175 0.47 20.41 -6.44
C LYS A 175 0.39 21.04 -7.83
N GLU A 176 1.01 22.20 -8.01
CA GLU A 176 1.11 22.88 -9.29
C GLU A 176 2.45 22.56 -9.94
N LYS A 177 2.47 22.50 -11.27
CA LYS A 177 3.70 22.30 -12.03
C LYS A 177 4.68 23.44 -11.73
N LEU A 178 5.97 23.12 -11.63
CA LEU A 178 7.01 24.16 -11.56
C LEU A 178 6.92 25.07 -12.80
N SER A 179 7.25 26.34 -12.63
CA SER A 179 7.42 27.27 -13.75
C SER A 179 8.81 27.09 -14.37
N GLN A 180 8.92 27.34 -15.68
CA GLN A 180 10.22 27.32 -16.38
C GLN A 180 11.25 28.25 -15.75
N ASP A 181 10.83 29.47 -15.37
CA ASP A 181 11.73 30.48 -14.79
C ASP A 181 12.34 29.99 -13.46
N LEU A 182 11.51 29.40 -12.59
CA LEU A 182 11.96 28.80 -11.33
C LEU A 182 12.98 27.68 -11.57
N LEU A 183 12.71 26.76 -12.52
CA LEU A 183 13.63 25.67 -12.84
C LEU A 183 14.99 26.18 -13.32
N LEU A 184 14.99 27.17 -14.22
CA LEU A 184 16.20 27.64 -14.89
C LEU A 184 17.01 28.66 -14.07
N GLY A 185 16.38 29.38 -13.13
CA GLY A 185 17.01 30.50 -12.43
C GLY A 185 17.17 30.34 -10.92
N ASP A 186 16.22 29.68 -10.24
CA ASP A 186 16.04 29.84 -8.80
C ASP A 186 16.21 28.55 -7.99
N ILE A 187 16.16 27.37 -8.62
CA ILE A 187 16.43 26.10 -7.94
C ILE A 187 17.94 25.96 -7.70
N SER A 188 18.36 26.35 -6.50
CA SER A 188 19.72 26.15 -5.99
C SER A 188 19.78 24.97 -5.02
N ALA A 189 21.00 24.50 -4.71
CA ALA A 189 21.25 23.49 -3.68
C ALA A 189 20.57 23.84 -2.33
N LYS A 190 20.65 25.11 -1.92
CA LYS A 190 20.02 25.60 -0.70
C LYS A 190 18.49 25.58 -0.79
N TRP A 191 17.94 25.94 -1.95
CA TRP A 191 16.51 25.88 -2.19
C TRP A 191 15.99 24.43 -2.11
N LEU A 192 16.71 23.47 -2.70
CA LEU A 192 16.37 22.05 -2.61
C LEU A 192 16.43 21.54 -1.17
N ASP A 193 17.44 21.91 -0.40
CA ASP A 193 17.56 21.53 1.01
C ASP A 193 16.43 22.12 1.89
N GLU A 194 15.84 23.26 1.48
CA GLU A 194 14.74 23.92 2.19
C GLU A 194 13.36 23.38 1.78
N TYR A 195 13.14 23.11 0.50
CA TYR A 195 11.81 22.83 -0.07
C TYR A 195 11.59 21.38 -0.54
N ALA A 196 12.65 20.58 -0.67
CA ALA A 196 12.57 19.20 -1.10
C ALA A 196 13.05 18.23 -0.01
N CYS A 197 12.66 16.96 -0.12
CA CYS A 197 13.11 15.92 0.80
C CYS A 197 14.46 15.37 0.34
N LEU A 198 15.53 15.76 1.05
CA LEU A 198 16.85 15.11 0.91
C LEU A 198 16.76 13.67 1.39
N LEU A 199 17.20 12.74 0.55
CA LEU A 199 17.12 11.31 0.83
C LEU A 199 18.39 10.82 1.53
N ASP A 200 18.23 10.27 2.73
CA ASP A 200 19.24 9.42 3.35
C ASP A 200 19.13 8.01 2.75
N MET A 201 20.01 7.71 1.79
CA MET A 201 19.97 6.47 1.04
C MET A 201 20.30 5.22 1.87
N ASP A 202 21.10 5.36 2.92
CA ASP A 202 21.39 4.25 3.85
C ASP A 202 20.17 3.95 4.72
N THR A 203 19.51 5.00 5.23
CA THR A 203 18.22 4.87 5.93
C THR A 203 17.19 4.22 5.01
N VAL A 204 17.03 4.72 3.79
CA VAL A 204 16.13 4.16 2.76
C VAL A 204 16.41 2.67 2.50
N PHE A 205 17.67 2.28 2.38
CA PHE A 205 18.02 0.87 2.19
C PHE A 205 17.69 0.03 3.43
N SER A 206 18.00 0.53 4.62
CA SER A 206 17.76 -0.18 5.88
C SER A 206 16.29 -0.46 6.17
N THR A 207 15.37 0.37 5.65
CA THR A 207 13.93 0.12 5.82
C THR A 207 13.47 -1.19 5.16
N ARG A 208 14.27 -1.79 4.26
CA ARG A 208 13.97 -3.08 3.62
C ARG A 208 14.05 -4.27 4.57
N THR A 209 14.84 -4.16 5.63
CA THR A 209 14.95 -5.19 6.68
C THR A 209 14.23 -4.81 7.95
N ALA A 210 13.67 -3.59 8.02
CA ALA A 210 12.88 -3.17 9.15
C ALA A 210 11.69 -4.12 9.36
N PRO A 211 11.39 -4.49 10.62
CA PRO A 211 10.24 -5.33 10.91
C PRO A 211 8.99 -4.64 10.38
N ILE A 212 8.21 -5.39 9.60
CA ILE A 212 6.90 -4.94 9.13
C ILE A 212 6.06 -4.70 10.39
N LEU A 213 5.56 -3.47 10.57
CA LEU A 213 4.61 -3.20 11.64
C LEU A 213 3.39 -4.09 11.43
N GLU A 214 3.02 -4.86 12.46
CA GLU A 214 1.82 -5.69 12.41
C GLU A 214 0.61 -4.80 12.15
N LYS A 215 -0.13 -5.11 11.07
CA LYS A 215 -1.48 -4.56 10.84
C LYS A 215 -2.33 -4.91 12.06
N GLU A 216 -3.33 -4.08 12.37
CA GLU A 216 -4.27 -4.41 13.43
C GLU A 216 -4.87 -5.80 13.21
N LYS A 217 -4.99 -6.56 14.31
CA LYS A 217 -5.39 -7.96 14.23
C LYS A 217 -6.88 -8.03 13.97
N GLU A 218 -7.25 -8.67 12.88
CA GLU A 218 -8.63 -9.06 12.60
C GLU A 218 -8.89 -10.41 13.28
N LYS A 219 -9.79 -10.43 14.26
CA LYS A 219 -10.17 -11.63 15.00
C LYS A 219 -11.64 -11.59 15.37
N ASP A 220 -12.38 -12.64 15.04
CA ASP A 220 -13.79 -12.83 15.41
C ASP A 220 -14.69 -11.63 15.06
N GLY A 221 -14.52 -11.06 13.86
CA GLY A 221 -15.26 -9.87 13.42
C GLY A 221 -14.85 -8.58 14.15
N LYS A 222 -13.71 -8.55 14.84
CA LYS A 222 -13.18 -7.36 15.52
C LYS A 222 -11.84 -7.00 14.94
N VAL A 223 -11.58 -5.70 14.85
CA VAL A 223 -10.23 -5.19 14.62
C VAL A 223 -9.63 -4.72 15.94
N ILE A 224 -8.44 -5.24 16.25
CA ILE A 224 -7.75 -5.05 17.53
C ILE A 224 -6.44 -4.29 17.32
N TYR A 225 -6.35 -3.15 17.99
CA TYR A 225 -5.13 -2.36 18.12
C TYR A 225 -4.36 -2.74 19.38
N ILE A 226 -3.05 -2.89 19.29
CA ILE A 226 -2.18 -3.11 20.46
C ILE A 226 -1.52 -1.79 20.83
N ILE A 227 -1.71 -1.35 22.08
CA ILE A 227 -1.19 -0.08 22.58
C ILE A 227 0.33 -0.05 22.56
N LYS A 228 0.87 1.04 22.02
CA LYS A 228 2.32 1.28 21.90
C LYS A 228 2.77 2.33 22.91
N SER A 229 4.08 2.43 23.10
CA SER A 229 4.66 3.44 23.99
C SER A 229 4.27 4.86 23.55
N GLY A 230 3.74 5.66 24.48
CA GLY A 230 3.30 7.04 24.24
C GLY A 230 1.87 7.21 23.70
N ASP A 231 1.14 6.10 23.52
CA ASP A 231 -0.27 6.14 23.17
C ASP A 231 -1.16 6.55 24.35
N SER A 232 -2.34 7.07 24.00
CA SER A 232 -3.47 7.29 24.90
C SER A 232 -4.73 6.95 24.11
N LEU A 233 -5.82 6.57 24.79
CA LEU A 233 -7.06 6.18 24.09
C LEU A 233 -7.60 7.30 23.18
N SER A 234 -7.42 8.57 23.56
CA SER A 234 -7.81 9.72 22.73
C SER A 234 -6.97 9.83 21.44
N LYS A 235 -5.64 9.69 21.55
CA LYS A 235 -4.75 9.66 20.37
C LYS A 235 -5.04 8.47 19.47
N VAL A 236 -5.28 7.29 20.06
CA VAL A 236 -5.63 6.09 19.28
C VAL A 236 -6.97 6.28 18.57
N ALA A 237 -8.02 6.71 19.27
CA ALA A 237 -9.32 6.99 18.65
C ALA A 237 -9.19 7.98 17.49
N HIS A 238 -8.55 9.13 17.74
CA HIS A 238 -8.33 10.16 16.74
C HIS A 238 -7.64 9.60 15.51
N ARG A 239 -6.52 8.89 15.69
CA ARG A 239 -5.80 8.27 14.58
C ARG A 239 -6.69 7.29 13.81
N GLN A 240 -7.41 6.43 14.52
CA GLN A 240 -8.30 5.39 13.98
C GLN A 240 -9.56 5.96 13.32
N GLY A 241 -9.74 7.29 13.31
CA GLY A 241 -10.87 7.94 12.66
C GLY A 241 -12.20 7.71 13.39
N ILE A 242 -12.16 7.43 14.69
CA ILE A 242 -13.34 7.32 15.56
C ILE A 242 -13.20 8.27 16.75
N THR A 243 -14.31 8.60 17.39
CA THR A 243 -14.31 9.41 18.60
C THR A 243 -13.81 8.60 19.80
N LEU A 244 -13.30 9.30 20.83
CA LEU A 244 -12.96 8.65 22.09
C LEU A 244 -14.18 7.95 22.71
N GLU A 245 -15.37 8.54 22.58
CA GLU A 245 -16.60 7.97 23.10
C GLU A 245 -16.98 6.65 22.40
N GLU A 246 -16.87 6.59 21.08
CA GLU A 246 -17.06 5.35 20.31
C GLU A 246 -16.02 4.30 20.72
N LEU A 247 -14.74 4.69 20.83
CA LEU A 247 -13.69 3.78 21.29
C LEU A 247 -13.97 3.23 22.70
N LEU A 248 -14.43 4.08 23.63
CA LEU A 248 -14.81 3.66 24.99
C LEU A 248 -16.08 2.81 25.02
N THR A 249 -16.97 2.98 24.05
CA THR A 249 -18.15 2.12 23.88
C THR A 249 -17.74 0.71 23.43
N LEU A 250 -16.77 0.61 22.52
CA LEU A 250 -16.17 -0.67 22.12
C LEU A 250 -15.32 -1.30 23.22
N ASN A 251 -14.80 -0.51 24.16
CA ASN A 251 -13.94 -0.97 25.26
C ASN A 251 -14.45 -0.51 26.65
N PRO A 252 -15.58 -1.04 27.14
CA PRO A 252 -16.23 -0.57 28.37
C PRO A 252 -15.33 -0.58 29.61
N ARG A 253 -14.30 -1.45 29.64
CA ARG A 253 -13.32 -1.54 30.74
C ARG A 253 -12.56 -0.24 31.01
N TYR A 254 -12.46 0.64 30.01
CA TYR A 254 -11.77 1.93 30.15
C TYR A 254 -12.71 3.12 30.37
N LYS A 255 -14.04 2.93 30.30
CA LYS A 255 -15.01 4.03 30.36
C LYS A 255 -14.91 4.88 31.63
N GLY A 256 -14.62 4.25 32.77
CA GLY A 256 -14.43 4.93 34.05
C GLY A 256 -13.00 5.37 34.36
N SER A 257 -12.01 4.96 33.55
CA SER A 257 -10.60 5.32 33.76
C SER A 257 -9.81 5.25 32.44
N PRO A 258 -10.03 6.17 31.48
CA PRO A 258 -9.41 6.12 30.16
C PRO A 258 -7.88 6.20 30.17
N ASP A 259 -7.30 6.81 31.20
CA ASP A 259 -5.84 7.02 31.33
C ASP A 259 -5.09 5.80 31.86
N ARG A 260 -5.78 4.70 32.21
CA ARG A 260 -5.15 3.47 32.75
C ARG A 260 -4.63 2.49 31.69
N VAL A 261 -4.57 2.92 30.43
CA VAL A 261 -4.13 2.08 29.33
C VAL A 261 -2.61 1.85 29.36
N ASN A 262 -2.17 0.60 29.15
CA ASN A 262 -0.76 0.23 29.18
C ASN A 262 -0.25 -0.31 27.83
N VAL A 263 1.05 -0.22 27.60
CA VAL A 263 1.70 -0.82 26.42
C VAL A 263 1.42 -2.31 26.37
N GLY A 264 0.95 -2.80 25.23
CA GLY A 264 0.53 -4.18 25.02
C GLY A 264 -0.98 -4.42 25.22
N ASP A 265 -1.74 -3.46 25.75
CA ASP A 265 -3.19 -3.61 25.89
C ASP A 265 -3.87 -3.74 24.52
N GLU A 266 -4.78 -4.71 24.39
CA GLU A 266 -5.60 -4.92 23.21
C GLU A 266 -6.86 -4.04 23.24
N ILE A 267 -6.99 -3.14 22.28
CA ILE A 267 -8.10 -2.19 22.15
C ILE A 267 -8.92 -2.55 20.92
N ILE A 268 -10.21 -2.80 21.10
CA ILE A 268 -11.15 -3.02 20.01
C ILE A 268 -11.43 -1.67 19.35
N ILE A 269 -11.07 -1.52 18.09
CA ILE A 269 -11.21 -0.27 17.35
C ILE A 269 -12.30 -0.32 16.28
N GLU A 270 -12.78 -1.52 15.98
CA GLU A 270 -13.85 -1.76 15.02
C GLU A 270 -14.50 -3.11 15.32
N VAL A 271 -15.81 -3.19 15.12
CA VAL A 271 -16.58 -4.43 15.19
C VAL A 271 -17.41 -4.54 13.92
N ASP A 272 -17.15 -5.57 13.14
CA ASP A 272 -18.02 -5.98 12.07
C ASP A 272 -19.18 -6.78 12.69
N GLN A 273 -20.34 -6.16 12.80
CA GLN A 273 -21.54 -6.80 13.34
C GLN A 273 -22.19 -7.75 12.33
N MET A 274 -21.40 -8.55 11.62
CA MET A 274 -21.91 -9.63 10.78
C MET A 274 -22.03 -10.97 11.51
N THR A 275 -21.92 -11.01 12.85
CA THR A 275 -22.02 -12.28 13.57
C THR A 275 -22.57 -12.12 14.97
N GLN A 276 -23.87 -12.43 15.15
CA GLN A 276 -24.38 -13.40 16.12
C GLN A 276 -25.92 -13.40 16.13
N PHE A 277 -26.52 -14.13 15.20
CA PHE A 277 -27.78 -14.83 15.47
C PHE A 277 -27.65 -16.21 14.82
N GLU A 278 -27.49 -17.25 15.63
CA GLU A 278 -27.60 -18.60 15.10
C GLU A 278 -29.03 -18.81 14.58
N PRO A 279 -29.22 -19.39 13.39
CA PRO A 279 -30.54 -19.65 12.85
C PRO A 279 -31.30 -20.58 13.79
N GLU A 280 -32.52 -20.20 14.16
CA GLU A 280 -33.41 -21.07 14.90
C GLU A 280 -34.03 -22.09 13.94
N TYR A 281 -34.09 -23.35 14.37
CA TYR A 281 -34.65 -24.46 13.61
C TYR A 281 -35.84 -25.07 14.33
N HIS A 282 -36.94 -25.27 13.58
CA HIS A 282 -38.07 -26.09 14.00
C HIS A 282 -37.94 -27.49 13.45
N THR A 283 -38.17 -28.51 14.28
CA THR A 283 -38.22 -29.90 13.82
C THR A 283 -39.66 -30.30 13.57
N CYS A 284 -40.00 -30.70 12.34
CA CYS A 284 -41.36 -31.09 11.96
C CYS A 284 -41.83 -32.29 12.80
N GLN A 285 -42.97 -32.13 13.48
CA GLN A 285 -43.50 -33.12 14.42
C GLN A 285 -44.97 -33.46 14.10
N LEU A 286 -45.57 -34.35 14.91
CA LEU A 286 -47.00 -34.65 14.84
C LEU A 286 -47.80 -33.58 15.59
N ASP A 287 -48.87 -33.11 14.98
CA ASP A 287 -49.83 -32.24 15.63
C ASP A 287 -50.53 -33.00 16.76
N SER A 288 -50.42 -32.47 17.98
CA SER A 288 -50.96 -33.07 19.20
C SER A 288 -52.48 -33.32 19.19
N LYS A 289 -53.25 -32.66 18.32
CA LYS A 289 -54.72 -32.74 18.27
C LYS A 289 -55.21 -33.66 17.16
N THR A 290 -54.55 -33.64 16.00
CA THR A 290 -54.99 -34.41 14.82
C THR A 290 -54.19 -35.69 14.63
N ASN A 291 -53.06 -35.83 15.35
CA ASN A 291 -52.07 -36.89 15.18
C ASN A 291 -51.58 -37.02 13.71
N GLN A 292 -51.68 -35.93 12.96
CA GLN A 292 -51.16 -35.81 11.60
C GLN A 292 -49.88 -34.98 11.61
N ARG A 293 -49.03 -35.16 10.61
CA ARG A 293 -47.80 -34.39 10.44
C ARG A 293 -48.13 -32.89 10.31
N GLU A 294 -47.34 -32.05 10.97
CA GLU A 294 -47.40 -30.61 10.78
C GLU A 294 -47.23 -30.22 9.29
N THR A 295 -47.97 -29.21 8.86
CA THR A 295 -47.87 -28.64 7.52
C THR A 295 -47.02 -27.37 7.52
N TRP A 296 -46.53 -26.95 6.35
CA TRP A 296 -45.87 -25.65 6.19
C TRP A 296 -46.68 -24.49 6.80
N SER A 297 -48.01 -24.54 6.67
CA SER A 297 -48.90 -23.52 7.21
C SER A 297 -48.98 -23.54 8.73
N SER A 298 -49.05 -24.72 9.35
CA SER A 298 -49.10 -24.82 10.82
C SER A 298 -47.77 -24.47 11.44
N ILE A 299 -46.64 -24.85 10.83
CA ILE A 299 -45.29 -24.49 11.32
C ILE A 299 -45.06 -22.98 11.15
N ALA A 300 -45.37 -22.41 9.98
CA ALA A 300 -45.17 -20.98 9.74
C ALA A 300 -45.97 -20.12 10.74
N ALA A 301 -47.17 -20.54 11.11
CA ALA A 301 -47.99 -19.85 12.10
C ALA A 301 -47.34 -19.77 13.50
N LEU A 302 -46.58 -20.80 13.93
CA LEU A 302 -45.88 -20.81 15.21
C LEU A 302 -44.82 -19.69 15.31
N TYR A 303 -44.20 -19.36 14.18
CA TYR A 303 -43.11 -18.37 14.09
C TYR A 303 -43.57 -17.04 13.48
N ASN A 304 -44.89 -16.84 13.35
CA ASN A 304 -45.49 -15.64 12.76
C ASN A 304 -44.99 -15.36 11.32
N LEU A 305 -44.78 -16.42 10.54
CA LEU A 305 -44.37 -16.37 9.14
C LEU A 305 -45.54 -16.73 8.21
N SER A 306 -45.42 -16.34 6.94
CA SER A 306 -46.26 -16.93 5.89
C SER A 306 -45.68 -18.29 5.46
N PRO A 307 -46.51 -19.25 5.01
CA PRO A 307 -46.02 -20.55 4.52
C PRO A 307 -45.02 -20.38 3.37
N LYS A 308 -45.24 -19.39 2.50
CA LYS A 308 -44.35 -19.03 1.40
C LYS A 308 -43.03 -18.46 1.88
N SER A 309 -43.04 -17.64 2.93
CA SER A 309 -41.83 -17.11 3.54
C SER A 309 -41.00 -18.21 4.18
N LEU A 310 -41.64 -19.13 4.91
CA LEU A 310 -40.97 -20.28 5.51
C LEU A 310 -40.39 -21.23 4.45
N LEU A 311 -41.12 -21.49 3.35
CA LEU A 311 -40.61 -22.27 2.22
C LEU A 311 -39.39 -21.59 1.58
N GLY A 312 -39.44 -20.28 1.36
CA GLY A 312 -38.32 -19.51 0.82
C GLY A 312 -37.07 -19.48 1.73
N MET A 313 -37.22 -19.73 3.03
CA MET A 313 -36.07 -19.91 3.96
C MET A 313 -35.46 -21.31 3.85
N ASN A 314 -36.15 -22.26 3.23
CA ASN A 314 -35.76 -23.65 3.12
C ASN A 314 -35.79 -24.10 1.64
N PRO A 315 -34.94 -23.51 0.78
CA PRO A 315 -35.06 -23.60 -0.68
C PRO A 315 -34.88 -25.02 -1.25
N HIS A 316 -34.35 -25.95 -0.45
CA HIS A 316 -34.26 -27.36 -0.83
C HIS A 316 -35.64 -28.04 -0.97
N TYR A 317 -36.70 -27.42 -0.45
CA TYR A 317 -38.09 -27.84 -0.68
C TYR A 317 -38.78 -27.06 -1.80
N ASP A 318 -38.14 -26.09 -2.47
CA ASP A 318 -38.80 -25.29 -3.52
C ASP A 318 -39.26 -26.15 -4.70
N ALA A 319 -38.46 -27.15 -5.06
CA ALA A 319 -38.76 -28.07 -6.16
C ALA A 319 -39.92 -29.02 -5.82
N ASP A 320 -40.05 -29.41 -4.54
CA ASP A 320 -41.15 -30.25 -4.04
C ASP A 320 -41.47 -29.93 -2.58
N PRO A 321 -42.40 -29.00 -2.31
CA PRO A 321 -42.81 -28.66 -0.95
C PRO A 321 -43.54 -29.81 -0.24
N SER A 322 -44.05 -30.81 -0.97
CA SER A 322 -44.76 -31.94 -0.38
C SER A 322 -43.83 -32.96 0.29
N ALA A 323 -42.52 -32.89 -0.02
CA ALA A 323 -41.49 -33.78 0.50
C ALA A 323 -41.19 -33.59 2.01
N LEU A 324 -41.69 -32.53 2.64
CA LEU A 324 -41.54 -32.30 4.08
C LEU A 324 -42.01 -33.54 4.88
N SER A 325 -41.19 -33.99 5.83
CA SER A 325 -41.37 -35.24 6.56
C SER A 325 -41.16 -35.05 8.07
N LEU A 326 -41.63 -36.00 8.87
CA LEU A 326 -41.42 -35.97 10.33
C LEU A 326 -39.93 -36.05 10.64
N GLY A 327 -39.44 -35.15 11.51
CA GLY A 327 -38.03 -35.05 11.89
C GLY A 327 -37.22 -34.06 11.04
N ASP A 328 -37.80 -33.50 9.98
CA ASP A 328 -37.11 -32.52 9.15
C ASP A 328 -36.89 -31.20 9.90
N LYS A 329 -35.68 -30.64 9.77
CA LYS A 329 -35.32 -29.37 10.41
C LYS A 329 -35.52 -28.22 9.44
N LEU A 330 -36.42 -27.31 9.78
CA LEU A 330 -36.73 -26.11 9.02
C LEU A 330 -36.14 -24.88 9.70
N GLN A 331 -35.40 -24.08 8.95
CA GLN A 331 -34.99 -22.75 9.40
C GLN A 331 -36.23 -21.85 9.50
N VAL A 332 -36.47 -21.29 10.68
CA VAL A 332 -37.70 -20.51 11.00
C VAL A 332 -37.41 -19.04 11.30
N THR A 333 -36.15 -18.65 11.26
CA THR A 333 -35.73 -17.25 11.34
C THR A 333 -34.87 -16.90 10.14
N LEU A 334 -35.20 -15.80 9.45
CA LEU A 334 -34.25 -15.15 8.55
C LEU A 334 -33.05 -14.68 9.38
N PRO A 335 -31.81 -14.72 8.84
CA PRO A 335 -30.75 -13.88 9.36
C PRO A 335 -31.29 -12.45 9.34
N LYS A 336 -31.60 -11.88 10.50
CA LYS A 336 -31.98 -10.47 10.54
C LYS A 336 -30.72 -9.69 10.23
N GLU A 337 -30.71 -8.97 9.12
CA GLU A 337 -29.92 -7.74 9.06
C GLU A 337 -30.48 -6.84 10.16
N SER A 338 -29.85 -6.88 11.34
CA SER A 338 -30.04 -5.78 12.26
C SER A 338 -29.43 -4.56 11.57
N SER A 339 -30.12 -3.43 11.64
CA SER A 339 -29.50 -2.12 11.58
C SER A 339 -28.62 -1.93 12.84
N GLY A 340 -27.68 -2.85 13.05
CA GLY A 340 -26.65 -2.73 14.07
C GLY A 340 -25.84 -1.49 13.71
N GLN A 341 -25.53 -0.67 14.69
CA GLN A 341 -24.57 0.42 14.49
C GLN A 341 -23.25 -0.20 14.06
N TYR A 342 -22.99 -0.13 12.76
CA TYR A 342 -21.70 -0.39 12.19
C TYR A 342 -20.78 0.73 12.65
N SER A 343 -19.96 0.49 13.68
CA SER A 343 -18.85 1.38 14.00
C SER A 343 -17.67 1.03 13.09
N ALA A 344 -17.83 1.31 11.80
CA ALA A 344 -16.69 1.39 10.90
C ALA A 344 -15.79 2.50 11.37
N ARG A 345 -14.48 2.25 11.32
CA ARG A 345 -13.52 3.33 11.28
C ARG A 345 -13.79 4.13 10.02
N SER A 346 -14.27 5.36 10.19
CA SER A 346 -14.36 6.28 9.07
C SER A 346 -12.93 6.71 8.76
N PRO A 347 -12.40 6.48 7.55
CA PRO A 347 -11.14 7.08 7.18
C PRO A 347 -11.32 8.59 7.34
N LEU A 348 -10.48 9.20 8.17
CA LEU A 348 -10.49 10.66 8.26
C LEU A 348 -10.28 11.21 6.85
N PRO A 349 -11.03 12.25 6.45
CA PRO A 349 -10.97 12.76 5.08
C PRO A 349 -9.52 13.09 4.73
N ALA A 350 -9.12 12.78 3.50
CA ALA A 350 -7.81 13.18 2.97
C ALA A 350 -7.64 14.69 3.25
N GLU A 351 -6.56 15.03 3.93
CA GLU A 351 -6.34 16.41 4.33
C GLU A 351 -5.99 17.22 3.09
N ASP A 352 -6.59 18.40 2.95
CA ASP A 352 -6.35 19.25 1.78
C ASP A 352 -4.91 19.76 1.80
N VAL A 353 -4.09 19.13 0.96
CA VAL A 353 -2.66 19.41 0.79
C VAL A 353 -2.40 20.74 0.07
N THR A 354 -3.45 21.50 -0.32
CA THR A 354 -3.32 22.85 -0.91
C THR A 354 -3.05 23.94 0.13
N THR A 355 -3.35 23.67 1.40
CA THR A 355 -3.10 24.64 2.48
C THR A 355 -1.59 24.72 2.76
N SER A 356 -1.10 25.87 3.23
CA SER A 356 0.32 26.15 3.52
C SER A 356 0.87 25.32 4.70
N LYS A 357 0.86 24.00 4.57
CA LYS A 357 1.52 23.04 5.45
C LYS A 357 2.81 22.58 4.77
N ILE A 358 3.84 22.34 5.57
CA ILE A 358 5.10 21.79 5.08
C ILE A 358 4.83 20.34 4.64
N VAL A 359 5.03 20.05 3.36
CA VAL A 359 4.81 18.74 2.76
C VAL A 359 6.14 18.18 2.28
N PHE A 360 6.51 17.00 2.77
CA PHE A 360 7.69 16.28 2.31
C PHE A 360 7.31 15.06 1.48
N ALA A 361 8.03 14.84 0.38
CA ALA A 361 7.94 13.61 -0.39
C ALA A 361 8.77 12.52 0.31
N HIS A 362 8.11 11.63 1.06
CA HIS A 362 8.74 10.46 1.67
C HIS A 362 8.75 9.27 0.71
N SER A 363 9.89 8.59 0.63
CA SER A 363 10.00 7.29 -0.04
C SER A 363 9.43 6.19 0.85
N SER A 364 8.28 5.62 0.50
CA SER A 364 7.74 4.45 1.18
C SER A 364 8.18 3.15 0.49
N PHE A 365 8.68 2.21 1.27
CA PHE A 365 9.04 0.86 0.84
C PHE A 365 8.42 -0.14 1.80
N ARG A 366 7.14 -0.48 1.61
CA ARG A 366 6.41 -1.49 2.41
C ARG A 366 6.80 -1.50 3.90
N ALA A 367 6.78 -0.33 4.52
CA ALA A 367 6.70 -0.11 5.96
C ALA A 367 6.48 1.40 6.12
N VAL A 368 5.33 1.79 6.65
CA VAL A 368 5.12 3.15 7.13
C VAL A 368 5.95 3.28 8.40
N ILE A 369 7.00 4.10 8.37
CA ILE A 369 7.73 4.55 9.56
C ILE A 369 6.97 5.75 10.12
N ASN A 370 6.67 5.72 11.43
CA ASN A 370 7.23 6.73 12.32
C ASN A 370 7.26 6.22 13.78
N ILE A 371 8.45 6.19 14.38
CA ILE A 371 8.61 6.32 15.83
C ILE A 371 9.48 7.55 16.03
N GLY A 372 8.83 8.64 16.41
CA GLY A 372 9.44 9.92 16.72
C GLY A 372 8.41 10.93 17.17
N GLN A 373 7.56 10.53 18.12
CA GLN A 373 6.38 11.26 18.63
C GLN A 373 5.30 11.55 17.56
N LEU A 374 4.04 11.33 17.94
CA LEU A 374 2.84 11.69 17.16
C LEU A 374 2.58 10.88 15.87
N GLY A 375 2.24 9.60 16.05
CA GLY A 375 0.93 9.12 15.64
C GLY A 375 0.61 8.52 14.27
N VAL A 376 0.21 7.25 14.37
CA VAL A 376 -0.25 6.26 13.37
C VAL A 376 -1.41 6.77 12.49
N ILE A 377 -1.57 6.41 11.20
CA ILE A 377 -2.44 5.36 10.57
C ILE A 377 -2.47 5.67 9.05
N GLY A 378 -2.47 4.77 8.06
CA GLY A 378 -3.13 3.47 7.82
C GLY A 378 -4.15 3.70 6.68
N PHE A 379 -3.93 3.12 5.50
CA PHE A 379 -4.85 3.24 4.36
C PHE A 379 -5.14 1.84 3.77
N TRP A 380 -6.42 1.65 3.45
CA TRP A 380 -7.03 0.48 2.83
C TRP A 380 -6.41 0.11 1.48
#